data_AF-A0A7C1HBU6-F1
#
_entry.id   AF-A0A7C1HBU6-F1
#
_cell.length_a   1.000
_cell.length_b   1.000
_cell.length_c   1.000
_cell.angle_alpha   90.00
_cell.angle_beta   90.00
_cell.angle_gamma   90.00
#
_symmetry.space_group_name_H-M   'P 1'
#
loop_
_entity.id
_entity.type
_entity.pdbx_description
1 polymer ?
#
loop_
_entity_poly.entity_id
_entity_poly.type
_entity_poly.pdbx_seq_one_letter_code
_entity_poly.pdbx_strand_id
1 'polypeptide(L)'
;MKEKIPLRKQEINDWTLAREVRTLMSKQKLTYHQACDSVLDKYKVFDVEARIFCKRKIGKICGEISGKARKKIEPVKPLAEKSEEAAPQISSWEELRRRDLEKEKEKTPLFADQIEEEEQKKISKF
;
A
#
# COMPACT_ATOMS: atom_id res chain seq x y z
N MET A 1 3.25 2.71 -52.51
CA MET A 1 3.04 2.29 -51.11
C MET A 1 3.34 3.49 -50.22
N LYS A 2 2.33 4.22 -49.77
CA LYS A 2 2.53 5.50 -49.08
C LYS A 2 2.81 5.24 -47.60
N GLU A 3 4.07 5.52 -47.27
CA GLU A 3 4.65 5.94 -45.99
C GLU A 3 3.81 5.69 -44.72
N LYS A 4 4.34 4.79 -43.88
CA LYS A 4 4.01 4.74 -42.45
C LYS A 4 4.36 6.09 -41.84
N ILE A 5 3.35 6.91 -41.62
CA ILE A 5 3.46 8.09 -40.77
C ILE A 5 4.05 7.60 -39.44
N PRO A 6 5.25 8.05 -39.02
CA PRO A 6 5.72 7.76 -37.68
C PRO A 6 4.72 8.44 -36.77
N LEU A 7 3.98 7.63 -36.01
CA LEU A 7 3.06 8.13 -34.98
C LEU A 7 3.83 9.17 -34.20
N ARG A 8 3.47 10.44 -34.42
CA ARG A 8 3.94 11.59 -33.67
C ARG A 8 3.99 11.14 -32.23
N LYS A 9 5.09 11.45 -31.54
CA LYS A 9 5.15 11.48 -30.09
C LYS A 9 3.91 12.25 -29.62
N GLN A 10 2.79 11.55 -29.43
CA GLN A 10 1.71 12.03 -28.62
C GLN A 10 2.42 12.22 -27.31
N GLU A 11 2.60 13.46 -26.88
CA GLU A 11 3.01 13.74 -25.52
C GLU A 11 1.87 13.21 -24.66
N ILE A 12 1.95 11.92 -24.35
CA ILE A 12 0.94 11.24 -23.59
C ILE A 12 1.00 11.92 -22.22
N ASN A 13 -0.03 12.70 -21.94
CA ASN A 13 -0.12 13.38 -20.67
C ASN A 13 -0.24 12.33 -19.56
N ASP A 14 0.71 12.34 -18.63
CA ASP A 14 0.77 11.42 -17.49
C ASP A 14 -0.57 11.39 -16.70
N TRP A 15 -1.29 12.52 -16.66
CA TRP A 15 -2.62 12.62 -16.03
C TRP A 15 -3.71 11.85 -16.77
N THR A 16 -3.65 11.80 -18.10
CA THR A 16 -4.62 11.05 -18.92
C THR A 16 -4.43 9.55 -18.69
N LEU A 17 -3.17 9.08 -18.69
CA LEU A 17 -2.84 7.68 -18.36
C LEU A 17 -3.36 7.30 -16.98
N ALA A 18 -3.11 8.14 -15.98
CA ALA A 18 -3.56 7.88 -14.61
C ALA A 18 -5.09 7.79 -14.47
N ARG A 19 -5.84 8.62 -15.23
CA ARG A 19 -7.31 8.55 -15.26
C ARG A 19 -7.81 7.28 -15.94
N GLU A 20 -7.20 6.86 -17.04
CA GLU A 20 -7.55 5.60 -17.71
C GLU A 20 -7.29 4.39 -16.79
N VAL A 21 -6.11 4.33 -16.16
CA VAL A 21 -5.75 3.28 -15.20
C VAL A 21 -6.76 3.21 -14.05
N ARG A 22 -7.11 4.36 -13.45
CA ARG A 22 -8.09 4.40 -12.35
C ARG A 22 -9.48 3.95 -12.82
N THR A 23 -9.88 4.30 -14.04
CA THR A 23 -11.15 3.88 -14.61
C THR A 23 -11.21 2.37 -14.79
N LEU A 24 -10.12 1.75 -15.26
CA LEU A 24 -10.02 0.30 -15.39
C LEU A 24 -10.06 -0.39 -14.03
N MET A 25 -9.34 0.14 -13.03
CA MET A 25 -9.39 -0.40 -11.67
C MET A 25 -10.80 -0.33 -11.06
N SER A 26 -11.53 0.76 -11.27
CA SER A 26 -12.89 0.92 -10.71
C SER A 26 -13.99 0.20 -11.48
N LYS A 27 -13.97 0.24 -12.83
CA LYS A 27 -15.04 -0.34 -13.66
C LYS A 27 -14.85 -1.82 -13.95
N GLN A 28 -13.60 -2.24 -14.19
CA GLN A 28 -13.28 -3.63 -14.57
C GLN A 28 -12.68 -4.44 -13.41
N LYS A 29 -12.56 -3.84 -12.21
CA LYS A 29 -11.98 -4.46 -11.00
C LYS A 29 -10.58 -5.07 -11.22
N LEU A 30 -9.81 -4.52 -12.16
CA LEU A 30 -8.44 -4.94 -12.41
C LEU A 30 -7.50 -4.47 -11.29
N THR A 31 -6.46 -5.25 -11.02
CA THR A 31 -5.37 -4.79 -10.14
C THR A 31 -4.63 -3.62 -10.78
N TYR A 32 -3.95 -2.80 -9.97
CA TYR A 32 -3.18 -1.66 -10.45
C TYR A 32 -2.18 -2.03 -11.55
N HIS A 33 -1.46 -3.15 -11.37
CA HIS A 33 -0.46 -3.60 -12.34
C HIS A 33 -1.10 -3.99 -13.67
N GLN A 34 -2.18 -4.77 -13.66
CA GLN A 34 -2.92 -5.16 -14.86
C GLN A 34 -3.53 -3.96 -15.60
N ALA A 35 -4.08 -2.99 -14.85
CA ALA A 35 -4.63 -1.77 -15.43
C ALA A 35 -3.53 -0.91 -16.08
N CYS A 36 -2.39 -0.75 -15.41
CA CYS A 36 -1.22 -0.08 -15.98
C CYS A 36 -0.70 -0.79 -17.22
N ASP A 37 -0.56 -2.11 -17.19
CA ASP A 37 -0.08 -2.88 -18.33
C ASP A 37 -1.03 -2.75 -19.53
N SER A 38 -2.35 -2.87 -19.32
CA SER A 38 -3.36 -2.70 -20.37
C SER A 38 -3.31 -1.32 -21.01
N VAL A 39 -3.09 -0.27 -20.20
CA VAL A 39 -2.96 1.10 -20.69
C VAL A 39 -1.65 1.25 -21.47
N LEU A 40 -0.52 0.79 -20.93
CA LEU A 40 0.77 0.89 -21.63
C LEU A 40 0.79 0.12 -22.94
N ASP A 41 0.12 -1.02 -23.02
CA ASP A 41 -0.04 -1.81 -24.25
C ASP A 41 -0.85 -1.06 -25.30
N LYS A 42 -1.94 -0.39 -24.90
CA LYS A 42 -2.76 0.48 -25.77
C LYS A 42 -1.92 1.63 -26.36
N TYR A 43 -0.98 2.17 -25.59
CA TYR A 43 -0.04 3.21 -26.03
C TYR A 43 1.24 2.65 -26.67
N LYS A 44 1.33 1.34 -26.90
CA LYS A 44 2.48 0.66 -27.54
C LYS A 44 3.81 0.92 -26.84
N VAL A 45 3.78 1.08 -25.51
CA VAL A 45 4.99 1.23 -24.69
C VAL A 45 5.49 -0.18 -24.35
N PHE A 46 6.32 -0.73 -25.23
CA PHE A 46 6.84 -2.09 -25.08
C PHE A 46 8.23 -2.14 -24.41
N ASP A 47 8.95 -1.02 -24.42
CA ASP A 47 10.25 -0.92 -23.76
C ASP A 47 10.13 -1.06 -22.24
N VAL A 48 10.94 -1.92 -21.64
CA VAL A 48 10.82 -2.29 -20.21
C VAL A 48 11.14 -1.11 -19.31
N GLU A 49 12.17 -0.32 -19.63
CA GLU A 49 12.57 0.84 -18.84
C GLU A 49 11.50 1.93 -18.90
N ALA A 50 10.97 2.20 -20.10
CA ALA A 50 9.86 3.13 -20.30
C ALA A 50 8.61 2.69 -19.55
N ARG A 51 8.28 1.39 -19.53
CA ARG A 51 7.14 0.85 -18.76
C ARG A 51 7.31 1.08 -17.26
N ILE A 52 8.49 0.78 -16.70
CA ILE A 52 8.78 0.98 -15.28
C ILE A 52 8.64 2.47 -14.93
N PHE A 53 9.20 3.34 -15.77
CA PHE A 53 9.13 4.78 -15.58
C PHE A 53 7.69 5.30 -15.60
N CYS A 54 6.90 4.91 -16.61
CA CYS A 54 5.49 5.29 -16.72
C CYS A 54 4.67 4.76 -15.53
N LYS A 55 4.85 3.50 -15.12
CA LYS A 55 4.16 2.93 -13.94
C LYS A 55 4.46 3.74 -12.67
N ARG A 56 5.70 4.18 -12.47
CA ARG A 56 6.07 5.00 -11.31
C ARG A 56 5.41 6.38 -11.35
N LYS A 57 5.39 7.04 -12.51
CA LYS A 57 4.74 8.34 -12.70
C LYS A 57 3.22 8.27 -12.50
N ILE A 58 2.57 7.30 -13.15
CA ILE A 58 1.13 7.06 -13.01
C ILE A 58 0.77 6.81 -11.54
N GLY A 59 1.56 5.99 -10.84
CA GLY A 59 1.33 5.66 -9.42
C GLY A 59 1.36 6.89 -8.52
N LYS A 60 2.34 7.79 -8.73
CA LYS A 60 2.40 9.08 -8.01
C LYS A 60 1.14 9.91 -8.24
N ILE A 61 0.69 10.04 -9.50
CA ILE A 61 -0.50 10.82 -9.85
C ILE A 61 -1.77 10.19 -9.27
N CYS A 62 -1.93 8.87 -9.34
CA CYS A 62 -3.03 8.16 -8.71
C CYS A 62 -3.06 8.35 -7.18
N GLY A 63 -1.88 8.36 -6.55
CA GLY A 63 -1.70 8.70 -5.14
C GLY A 63 -2.13 10.13 -4.83
N GLU A 64 -1.71 11.12 -5.62
CA GLU A 64 -2.12 12.51 -5.47
C GLU A 64 -3.63 12.72 -5.65
N ILE A 65 -4.24 12.07 -6.65
CA ILE A 65 -5.69 12.09 -6.87
C ILE A 65 -6.42 11.55 -5.63
N SER A 66 -5.93 10.44 -5.07
CA SER A 66 -6.53 9.81 -3.88
C SER A 66 -6.30 10.65 -2.62
N GLY A 67 -5.13 11.27 -2.47
CA GLY A 67 -4.80 12.18 -1.38
C GLY A 67 -5.61 13.49 -1.43
N LYS A 68 -5.82 14.06 -2.61
CA LYS A 68 -6.69 15.24 -2.81
C LYS A 68 -8.17 14.92 -2.53
N ALA A 69 -8.61 13.70 -2.85
CA ALA A 69 -9.96 13.25 -2.48
C ALA A 69 -10.12 13.13 -0.95
N ARG A 70 -9.07 12.67 -0.23
CA ARG A 70 -9.06 12.63 1.24
C ARG A 70 -9.00 14.02 1.89
N LYS A 71 -8.28 14.99 1.31
CA LYS A 71 -8.23 16.37 1.81
C LYS A 71 -9.53 17.16 1.67
N LYS A 72 -10.45 16.75 0.77
CA LYS A 72 -11.81 17.32 0.70
C LYS A 72 -12.74 16.77 1.78
N ILE A 73 -12.34 15.69 2.43
CA ILE A 73 -12.99 15.14 3.61
C ILE A 73 -12.08 15.52 4.79
N GLU A 74 -11.93 16.81 5.04
CA GLU A 74 -11.62 17.22 6.41
C GLU A 74 -12.86 16.86 7.24
N PRO A 75 -12.76 15.94 8.22
CA PRO A 75 -13.80 15.83 9.21
C PRO A 75 -13.79 17.13 10.01
N VAL A 76 -14.80 17.98 9.80
CA VAL A 76 -15.18 19.00 10.76
C VAL A 76 -15.67 18.25 12.01
N LYS A 77 -14.71 18.01 12.92
CA LYS A 77 -14.73 18.00 14.40
C LYS A 77 -16.08 17.71 15.12
N PRO A 78 -16.05 16.95 16.25
CA PRO A 78 -15.39 17.49 17.43
C PRO A 78 -14.41 16.55 18.14
N LEU A 79 -13.35 17.17 18.66
CA LEU A 79 -12.78 16.79 19.94
C LEU A 79 -13.90 16.90 20.98
N ALA A 80 -14.70 15.85 21.10
CA ALA A 80 -15.51 15.62 22.29
C ALA A 80 -14.68 14.69 23.16
N GLU A 81 -14.26 15.22 24.30
CA GLU A 81 -13.87 14.44 25.45
C GLU A 81 -14.88 13.31 25.67
N LYS A 82 -14.49 12.08 25.33
CA LYS A 82 -15.01 10.88 25.95
C LYS A 82 -13.83 9.97 26.21
N SER A 83 -13.42 10.04 27.48
CA SER A 83 -12.93 8.91 28.24
C SER A 83 -13.49 7.58 27.72
N GLU A 84 -12.60 6.74 27.22
CA GLU A 84 -12.62 5.29 27.39
C GLU A 84 -11.17 4.87 27.17
N GLU A 85 -10.58 4.28 28.20
CA GLU A 85 -9.16 3.94 28.28
C GLU A 85 -8.70 3.18 27.04
N ALA A 86 -8.03 3.90 26.12
CA ALA A 86 -7.34 3.26 25.02
C ALA A 86 -6.23 2.41 25.65
N ALA A 87 -6.38 1.09 25.57
CA ALA A 87 -5.31 0.15 25.86
C ALA A 87 -4.02 0.68 25.20
N PRO A 88 -2.87 0.61 25.89
CA PRO A 88 -1.63 1.19 25.40
C PRO A 88 -1.40 0.75 23.95
N GLN A 89 -0.99 1.68 23.08
CA GLN A 89 -0.64 1.36 21.70
C GLN A 89 0.57 0.42 21.73
N ILE A 90 0.30 -0.88 21.77
CA ILE A 90 1.29 -1.94 21.69
C ILE A 90 1.94 -1.81 20.31
N SER A 91 3.26 -1.69 20.29
CA SER A 91 4.02 -1.61 19.05
C SER A 91 3.86 -2.92 18.25
N SER A 92 3.95 -2.85 16.92
CA SER A 92 3.92 -4.04 16.05
C SER A 92 4.96 -5.11 16.46
N TRP A 93 6.03 -4.70 17.15
CA TRP A 93 7.05 -5.60 17.69
C TRP A 93 6.57 -6.37 18.93
N GLU A 94 5.94 -5.68 19.86
CA GLU A 94 5.38 -6.31 21.07
C GLU A 94 4.24 -7.28 20.73
N GLU A 95 3.43 -6.95 19.71
CA GLU A 95 2.36 -7.83 19.23
C GLU A 95 2.90 -9.11 18.56
N LEU A 96 3.98 -8.99 17.78
CA LEU A 96 4.67 -10.14 17.17
C LEU A 96 5.27 -11.05 18.26
N ARG A 97 5.96 -10.42 19.23
CA ARG A 97 6.62 -11.12 20.33
C ARG A 97 5.62 -11.87 21.22
N ARG A 98 4.45 -11.27 21.48
CA ARG A 98 3.37 -11.91 22.25
C ARG A 98 2.85 -13.17 21.55
N ARG A 99 2.68 -13.12 20.22
CA ARG A 99 2.29 -14.30 19.42
C ARG A 99 3.35 -15.41 19.43
N ASP A 100 4.62 -15.06 19.37
CA ASP A 100 5.69 -16.06 19.38
C ASP A 100 5.79 -16.75 20.75
N LEU A 101 5.61 -15.99 21.83
CA LEU A 101 5.57 -16.49 23.20
C LEU A 101 4.38 -17.44 23.44
N GLU A 102 3.20 -17.11 22.91
CA GLU A 102 2.02 -18.00 22.97
C GLU A 102 2.28 -19.32 22.23
N LYS A 103 2.89 -19.28 21.04
CA LYS A 103 3.24 -20.50 20.29
C LYS A 103 4.29 -21.35 21.01
N GLU A 104 5.22 -20.74 21.73
CA GLU A 104 6.26 -21.45 22.46
C GLU A 104 5.67 -22.14 23.71
N LYS A 105 4.79 -21.45 24.43
CA LYS A 105 4.01 -22.04 25.53
C LYS A 105 3.14 -23.21 25.06
N GLU A 106 2.53 -23.11 23.87
CA GLU A 106 1.71 -24.19 23.30
C GLU A 106 2.56 -25.41 22.90
N LYS A 107 3.77 -25.20 22.35
CA LYS A 107 4.70 -26.28 21.96
C LYS A 107 5.32 -26.99 23.16
N THR A 108 5.54 -26.27 24.26
CA THR A 108 6.21 -26.78 25.45
C THR A 108 5.43 -26.41 26.72
N PRO A 109 4.24 -27.01 26.93
CA PRO A 109 3.36 -26.64 28.03
C PRO A 109 3.96 -26.93 29.42
N LEU A 110 4.82 -27.94 29.53
CA LEU A 110 5.51 -28.30 30.77
C LEU A 110 6.52 -27.25 31.25
N PHE A 111 6.94 -26.34 30.37
CA PHE A 111 7.93 -25.29 30.65
C PHE A 111 7.35 -23.88 30.45
N ALA A 112 6.03 -23.75 30.33
CA ALA A 112 5.37 -22.47 30.04
C ALA A 112 5.73 -21.37 31.07
N ASP A 113 5.87 -21.75 32.34
CA ASP A 113 6.25 -20.84 33.43
C ASP A 113 7.71 -20.37 33.30
N GLN A 114 8.63 -21.25 32.89
CA GLN A 114 10.05 -20.91 32.69
C GLN A 114 10.26 -20.00 31.48
N ILE A 115 9.48 -20.22 30.41
CA ILE A 115 9.51 -19.42 29.18
C ILE A 115 9.05 -17.97 29.47
N GLU A 116 8.00 -17.81 30.26
CA GLU A 116 7.51 -16.49 30.67
C GLU A 116 8.51 -15.74 31.55
N GLU A 117 9.15 -16.44 32.49
CA GLU A 117 10.14 -15.85 33.38
C GLU A 117 11.41 -15.38 32.63
N GLU A 118 11.88 -16.16 31.65
CA GLU A 118 13.01 -15.74 30.80
C GLU A 118 12.68 -14.51 29.94
N GLU A 119 11.48 -14.45 29.37
CA GLU A 119 11.07 -13.33 28.53
C GLU A 119 10.91 -12.03 29.33
N GLN A 120 10.40 -12.10 30.56
CA GLN A 120 10.34 -10.95 31.47
C GLN A 120 11.75 -10.48 31.89
N LYS A 121 12.68 -11.42 32.15
CA LYS A 121 14.08 -11.10 32.47
C LYS A 121 14.80 -10.37 31.31
N LYS A 122 14.46 -10.67 30.05
CA LYS A 122 15.02 -9.97 28.88
C LYS A 122 14.54 -8.53 28.77
N ILE A 123 13.30 -8.24 29.19
CA ILE A 123 12.73 -6.88 29.15
C ILE A 123 13.34 -6.00 30.24
N SER A 124 13.61 -6.56 31.42
CA SER A 124 14.22 -5.83 32.55
C SER A 124 15.71 -5.52 32.39
N LYS A 125 16.38 -6.02 31.34
CA LYS A 125 17.80 -5.77 31.06
C LYS A 125 18.05 -4.60 30.09
N PHE A 126 17.01 -3.88 29.68
CA PHE A 126 17.08 -2.70 28.83
C PHE A 126 16.62 -1.44 29.56
#